data_AF-A0A9P8CCC3-F1
#
_entry.id   AF-A0A9P8CCC3-F1
#
_cell.length_a   1.000
_cell.length_b   1.000
_cell.length_c   1.000
_cell.angle_alpha   90.00
_cell.angle_beta   90.00
_cell.angle_gamma   90.00
#
_symmetry.space_group_name_H-M   'P 1'
#
loop_
_entity.id
_entity.type
_entity.pdbx_description
1 polymer ?
#
loop_
_entity_poly.entity_id
_entity_poly.type
_entity_poly.pdbx_seq_one_letter_code
_entity_poly.pdbx_strand_id
1 'polypeptide(L)'
;MDLKVDFEQAVIAVGKIDFSNTEDEDIKLFETTTRYLGGLLAAYDLTDGKPEMLLEKAVQLGDMLYAAFDTSNRMPVTRWKWERAKKDVEMSLIFGVLVAELGSLFLEFTRISQLTGDDKYFDAVQRIADKFEKVQPHTKLPGMWPTVVNTMREDFGDDTGFTSSAMADSVYEYLPKVL
;
A
#
# COMPACT_ATOMS: atom_id res chain seq x y z
N MET A 1 -16.29 9.33 -19.26
CA MET A 1 -16.44 8.46 -20.45
C MET A 1 -17.86 7.92 -20.61
N ASP A 2 -18.75 8.02 -19.61
CA ASP A 2 -20.18 7.62 -19.67
C ASP A 2 -20.46 6.16 -20.13
N LEU A 3 -19.47 5.29 -19.96
CA LEU A 3 -19.53 3.87 -20.34
C LEU A 3 -20.26 3.02 -19.29
N LYS A 4 -21.54 3.31 -19.04
CA LYS A 4 -22.30 2.69 -17.94
C LYS A 4 -22.44 1.18 -18.08
N VAL A 5 -22.69 0.69 -19.30
CA VAL A 5 -22.85 -0.75 -19.56
C VAL A 5 -21.54 -1.51 -19.31
N ASP A 6 -20.41 -0.98 -19.81
CA ASP A 6 -19.11 -1.60 -19.59
C ASP A 6 -18.73 -1.57 -18.10
N PHE A 7 -19.05 -0.48 -17.40
CA PHE A 7 -18.86 -0.37 -15.96
C PHE A 7 -19.66 -1.43 -15.19
N GLU A 8 -20.95 -1.59 -15.49
CA GLU A 8 -21.79 -2.62 -14.85
C GLU A 8 -21.24 -4.04 -15.08
N GLN A 9 -20.77 -4.34 -16.30
CA GLN A 9 -20.13 -5.62 -16.60
C GLN A 9 -18.84 -5.82 -15.80
N ALA A 10 -18.01 -4.79 -15.68
CA ALA A 10 -16.78 -4.83 -14.89
C ALA A 10 -17.09 -5.04 -13.39
N VAL A 11 -18.09 -4.37 -12.84
CA VAL A 11 -18.54 -4.54 -11.45
C VAL A 11 -19.00 -5.98 -11.20
N ILE A 12 -19.77 -6.57 -12.13
CA ILE A 12 -20.17 -7.99 -12.02
C ILE A 12 -18.95 -8.91 -12.05
N ALA A 13 -17.93 -8.60 -12.86
CA ALA A 13 -16.69 -9.37 -12.89
C ALA A 13 -15.91 -9.25 -11.57
N VAL A 14 -15.80 -8.04 -11.00
CA VAL A 14 -15.17 -7.78 -9.70
C VAL A 14 -15.83 -8.60 -8.59
N GLY A 15 -17.16 -8.70 -8.58
CA GLY A 15 -17.89 -9.50 -7.60
C GLY A 15 -17.48 -10.98 -7.57
N LYS A 16 -16.95 -11.51 -8.67
CA LYS A 16 -16.51 -12.91 -8.81
C LYS A 16 -15.04 -13.13 -8.42
N ILE A 17 -14.27 -12.07 -8.17
CA ILE A 17 -12.85 -12.20 -7.82
C ILE A 17 -12.73 -12.78 -6.41
N ASP A 18 -11.88 -13.79 -6.26
CA ASP A 18 -11.49 -14.34 -4.97
C ASP A 18 -10.08 -13.85 -4.59
N PHE A 19 -10.00 -12.79 -3.79
CA PHE A 19 -8.71 -12.29 -3.28
C PHE A 19 -8.06 -13.21 -2.23
N SER A 20 -8.73 -14.29 -1.84
CA SER A 20 -8.15 -15.37 -1.04
C SER A 20 -7.49 -16.45 -1.89
N ASN A 21 -7.27 -16.21 -3.19
CA ASN A 21 -6.40 -17.05 -4.03
C ASN A 21 -5.67 -16.26 -5.13
N THR A 22 -4.48 -16.72 -5.52
CA THR A 22 -3.76 -16.24 -6.71
C THR A 22 -2.91 -17.35 -7.32
N GLU A 23 -2.68 -17.27 -8.63
CA GLU A 23 -1.71 -18.10 -9.36
C GLU A 23 -0.30 -17.46 -9.35
N ASP A 24 -0.19 -16.19 -8.95
CA ASP A 24 1.09 -15.52 -8.79
C ASP A 24 1.87 -16.09 -7.60
N GLU A 25 3.19 -16.28 -7.78
CA GLU A 25 4.05 -16.74 -6.70
C GLU A 25 4.21 -15.68 -5.59
N ASP A 26 4.34 -14.41 -6.00
CA ASP A 26 4.63 -13.28 -5.13
C ASP A 26 3.57 -12.18 -5.25
N ILE A 27 3.11 -11.68 -4.11
CA ILE A 27 2.32 -10.45 -4.03
C ILE A 27 3.26 -9.26 -3.91
N LYS A 28 3.01 -8.22 -4.71
CA LYS A 28 3.75 -6.95 -4.69
C LYS A 28 2.88 -5.90 -4.01
N LEU A 29 3.20 -5.54 -2.77
CA LEU A 29 2.38 -4.67 -1.93
C LEU A 29 2.00 -3.36 -2.62
N PHE A 30 3.00 -2.66 -3.14
CA PHE A 30 2.84 -1.37 -3.81
C PHE A 30 1.94 -1.44 -5.05
N GLU A 31 2.20 -2.40 -5.94
CA GLU A 31 1.45 -2.54 -7.19
C GLU A 31 0.01 -2.99 -6.92
N THR A 32 -0.18 -3.89 -5.96
CA THR A 32 -1.52 -4.36 -5.62
C THR A 32 -2.35 -3.27 -4.95
N THR A 33 -1.73 -2.45 -4.10
CA THR A 33 -2.35 -1.32 -3.43
C THR A 33 -2.79 -0.25 -4.43
N THR A 34 -1.86 0.29 -5.21
CA THR A 34 -2.14 1.43 -6.10
C THR A 34 -3.08 1.07 -7.26
N ARG A 35 -3.04 -0.18 -7.76
CA ARG A 35 -3.88 -0.61 -8.89
C ARG A 35 -5.25 -1.12 -8.44
N TYR A 36 -5.26 -2.16 -7.61
CA TYR A 36 -6.51 -2.86 -7.30
C TYR A 36 -7.25 -2.21 -6.15
N LEU A 37 -6.57 -1.95 -5.02
CA LEU A 37 -7.23 -1.28 -3.89
C LEU A 37 -7.62 0.15 -4.28
N GLY A 38 -6.69 0.93 -4.83
CA GLY A 38 -6.96 2.27 -5.35
C GLY A 38 -8.09 2.29 -6.39
N GLY A 39 -8.12 1.33 -7.31
CA GLY A 39 -9.17 1.20 -8.31
C GLY A 39 -10.55 0.88 -7.72
N LEU A 40 -10.63 -0.03 -6.75
CA LEU A 40 -11.88 -0.38 -6.06
C LEU A 40 -12.43 0.80 -5.26
N LEU A 41 -11.58 1.48 -4.49
CA LEU A 41 -11.96 2.64 -3.68
C LEU A 41 -12.40 3.81 -4.58
N ALA A 42 -11.66 4.09 -5.65
CA ALA A 42 -12.04 5.12 -6.61
C ALA A 42 -13.37 4.81 -7.30
N ALA A 43 -13.60 3.56 -7.70
CA ALA A 43 -14.88 3.15 -8.28
C ALA A 43 -16.04 3.31 -7.27
N TYR A 44 -15.84 2.94 -6.02
CA TYR A 44 -16.82 3.12 -4.95
C TYR A 44 -17.14 4.60 -4.71
N ASP A 45 -16.13 5.46 -4.62
CA ASP A 45 -16.30 6.89 -4.40
C ASP A 45 -16.99 7.59 -5.59
N LEU A 46 -16.60 7.26 -6.83
CA LEU A 46 -17.18 7.84 -8.04
C LEU A 46 -18.62 7.40 -8.31
N THR A 47 -19.10 6.38 -7.59
CA THR A 47 -20.46 5.86 -7.70
C THR A 47 -21.31 6.18 -6.47
N ASP A 48 -20.90 7.18 -5.69
CA ASP A 48 -21.58 7.63 -4.48
C ASP A 48 -21.82 6.47 -3.48
N GLY A 49 -20.83 5.57 -3.40
CA GLY A 49 -20.84 4.43 -2.50
C GLY A 49 -21.64 3.21 -3.00
N LYS A 50 -21.85 3.06 -4.32
CA LYS A 50 -22.66 1.96 -4.87
C LYS A 50 -22.07 1.27 -6.11
N PRO A 51 -22.04 -0.07 -6.16
CA PRO A 51 -22.59 -0.99 -5.16
C PRO A 51 -21.64 -1.16 -3.96
N GLU A 52 -22.23 -1.46 -2.81
CA GLU A 52 -21.51 -1.75 -1.55
C GLU A 52 -20.46 -2.86 -1.72
N MET A 53 -20.73 -3.82 -2.62
CA MET A 53 -19.81 -4.89 -2.99
C MET A 53 -18.40 -4.39 -3.40
N LEU A 54 -18.26 -3.19 -3.99
CA LEU A 54 -16.94 -2.63 -4.29
C LEU A 54 -16.13 -2.36 -3.00
N LEU A 55 -16.77 -1.83 -1.96
CA LEU A 55 -16.13 -1.62 -0.67
C LEU A 55 -15.88 -2.94 0.05
N GLU A 56 -16.80 -3.91 -0.02
CA GLU A 56 -16.59 -5.26 0.53
C GLU A 56 -15.34 -5.92 -0.08
N LYS A 57 -15.17 -5.81 -1.40
CA LYS A 57 -13.98 -6.30 -2.12
C LYS A 57 -12.73 -5.52 -1.76
N ALA A 58 -12.83 -4.21 -1.57
CA ALA A 58 -11.72 -3.38 -1.10
C ALA A 58 -11.27 -3.80 0.30
N VAL A 59 -12.20 -4.10 1.21
CA VAL A 59 -11.91 -4.63 2.56
C VAL A 59 -11.26 -6.00 2.49
N GLN A 60 -11.79 -6.92 1.69
CA GLN A 60 -11.19 -8.25 1.50
C GLN A 60 -9.73 -8.13 1.03
N LEU A 61 -9.47 -7.26 0.05
CA LEU A 61 -8.13 -7.02 -0.46
C LEU A 61 -7.26 -6.28 0.58
N GLY A 62 -7.81 -5.27 1.26
CA GLY A 62 -7.14 -4.49 2.28
C GLY A 62 -6.66 -5.35 3.44
N ASP A 63 -7.47 -6.29 3.91
CA ASP A 63 -7.10 -7.24 4.97
C ASP A 63 -5.94 -8.16 4.54
N MET A 64 -5.99 -8.64 3.29
CA MET A 64 -4.90 -9.43 2.71
C MET A 64 -3.60 -8.61 2.61
N LEU A 65 -3.67 -7.34 2.21
CA LEU A 65 -2.51 -6.45 2.13
C LEU A 65 -2.00 -6.05 3.51
N TYR A 66 -2.90 -5.87 4.49
CA TYR A 66 -2.56 -5.54 5.87
C TYR A 66 -1.71 -6.63 6.53
N ALA A 67 -1.88 -7.90 6.12
CA ALA A 67 -1.03 -8.99 6.58
C ALA A 67 0.46 -8.70 6.35
N ALA A 68 0.85 -7.93 5.33
CA ALA A 68 2.24 -7.55 5.05
C ALA A 68 2.94 -6.85 6.23
N PHE A 69 2.18 -6.22 7.11
CA PHE A 69 2.64 -5.49 8.29
C PHE A 69 2.74 -6.38 9.54
N ASP A 70 2.39 -7.67 9.44
CA ASP A 70 2.59 -8.64 10.52
C ASP A 70 4.05 -9.11 10.59
N THR A 71 4.89 -8.15 10.98
CA THR A 71 6.32 -8.33 11.23
C THR A 71 6.64 -7.88 12.66
N SER A 72 7.78 -8.34 13.19
CA SER A 72 8.18 -8.05 14.57
C SER A 72 8.29 -6.55 14.89
N ASN A 73 8.61 -5.71 13.89
CA ASN A 73 8.69 -4.26 14.03
C ASN A 73 7.56 -3.50 13.31
N ARG A 74 6.54 -4.21 12.79
CA ARG A 74 5.38 -3.66 12.10
C ARG A 74 5.68 -2.90 10.80
N MET A 75 6.89 -3.03 10.24
CA MET A 75 7.19 -2.56 8.90
C MET A 75 6.72 -3.58 7.86
N PRO A 76 6.24 -3.14 6.68
CA PRO A 76 5.72 -4.05 5.69
C PRO A 76 6.84 -4.82 4.99
N VAL A 77 6.54 -6.06 4.62
CA VAL A 77 7.29 -6.77 3.58
C VAL A 77 6.71 -6.35 2.22
N THR A 78 7.54 -5.80 1.33
CA THR A 78 7.02 -5.27 0.04
C THR A 78 6.76 -6.35 -1.01
N ARG A 79 7.33 -7.54 -0.83
CA ARG A 79 7.10 -8.72 -1.65
C ARG A 79 7.05 -9.97 -0.79
N TRP A 80 5.97 -10.74 -0.87
CA TRP A 80 5.88 -11.99 -0.13
C TRP A 80 5.22 -13.10 -0.94
N LYS A 81 5.64 -14.33 -0.62
CA LYS A 81 5.07 -15.54 -1.21
C LYS A 81 3.66 -15.74 -0.73
N TRP A 82 2.74 -15.84 -1.67
CA TRP A 82 1.33 -16.02 -1.38
C TRP A 82 1.04 -17.22 -0.46
N GLU A 83 1.66 -18.37 -0.75
CA GLU A 83 1.48 -19.59 0.04
C GLU A 83 1.95 -19.48 1.49
N ARG A 84 2.92 -18.59 1.77
CA ARG A 84 3.43 -18.38 3.14
C ARG A 84 2.50 -17.50 3.94
N ALA A 85 1.91 -16.48 3.31
CA ALA A 85 0.88 -15.65 3.94
C ALA A 85 -0.35 -16.47 4.35
N LYS A 86 -0.72 -17.50 3.58
CA LYS A 86 -1.81 -18.43 3.95
C LYS A 86 -1.50 -19.34 5.14
N LYS A 87 -0.24 -19.50 5.53
CA LYS A 87 0.21 -20.50 6.51
C LYS A 87 0.68 -19.87 7.83
N ASP A 88 0.35 -18.60 8.08
CA ASP A 88 0.81 -17.82 9.24
C ASP A 88 2.33 -17.94 9.48
N VAL A 89 3.11 -18.06 8.39
CA VAL A 89 4.56 -18.13 8.48
C VAL A 89 5.10 -16.71 8.60
N GLU A 90 5.88 -16.46 9.66
CA GLU A 90 6.52 -15.17 9.90
C GLU A 90 7.28 -14.70 8.65
N MET A 91 6.91 -13.51 8.16
CA MET A 91 7.52 -12.96 6.97
C MET A 91 8.85 -12.30 7.32
N SER A 92 9.91 -12.67 6.60
CA SER A 92 11.23 -12.09 6.82
C SER A 92 11.35 -10.75 6.11
N LEU A 93 11.68 -9.69 6.86
CA LEU A 93 12.01 -8.38 6.30
C LEU A 93 13.22 -8.50 5.37
N ILE A 94 13.16 -7.78 4.25
CA ILE A 94 14.18 -7.80 3.21
C ILE A 94 15.02 -6.53 3.33
N PHE A 95 16.33 -6.64 3.06
CA PHE A 95 17.17 -5.46 2.87
C PHE A 95 16.87 -4.84 1.51
N GLY A 96 16.93 -3.50 1.44
CA GLY A 96 16.89 -2.78 0.17
C GLY A 96 15.48 -2.53 -0.37
N VAL A 97 14.61 -1.94 0.44
CA VAL A 97 13.24 -1.59 0.04
C VAL A 97 13.24 -0.22 -0.65
N LEU A 98 12.51 -0.07 -1.75
CA LEU A 98 12.37 1.22 -2.42
C LEU A 98 11.49 2.16 -1.59
N VAL A 99 11.90 3.41 -1.44
CA VAL A 99 11.15 4.40 -0.66
C VAL A 99 9.74 4.63 -1.22
N ALA A 100 9.58 4.58 -2.54
CA ALA A 100 8.28 4.66 -3.21
C ALA A 100 7.35 3.48 -2.83
N GLU A 101 7.86 2.27 -2.62
CA GLU A 101 7.00 1.13 -2.25
C GLU A 101 6.36 1.29 -0.86
N LEU A 102 6.94 2.12 0.00
CA LEU A 102 6.43 2.43 1.33
C LEU A 102 5.54 3.68 1.35
N GLY A 103 6.01 4.77 0.72
CA GLY A 103 5.30 6.04 0.70
C GLY A 103 4.00 6.03 -0.09
N SER A 104 3.90 5.12 -1.06
CA SER A 104 2.77 5.06 -1.99
C SER A 104 1.69 4.07 -1.57
N LEU A 105 1.59 3.82 -0.26
CA LEU A 105 0.49 3.09 0.38
C LEU A 105 -0.47 4.03 1.09
N PHE A 106 -0.03 5.26 1.36
CA PHE A 106 -0.64 6.14 2.35
C PHE A 106 -2.07 6.52 1.98
N LEU A 107 -2.32 6.83 0.71
CA LEU A 107 -3.62 7.32 0.26
C LEU A 107 -4.71 6.24 0.37
N GLU A 108 -4.44 5.05 -0.17
CA GLU A 108 -5.40 3.95 -0.21
C GLU A 108 -5.70 3.39 1.17
N PHE A 109 -4.67 3.18 2.00
CA PHE A 109 -4.84 2.70 3.37
C PHE A 109 -5.56 3.72 4.26
N THR A 110 -5.28 5.01 4.09
CA THR A 110 -6.03 6.07 4.78
C THR A 110 -7.49 6.08 4.32
N ARG A 111 -7.73 5.98 3.01
CA ARG A 111 -9.09 6.06 2.45
C ARG A 111 -9.96 4.89 2.89
N ILE A 112 -9.42 3.66 2.89
CA ILE A 112 -10.20 2.51 3.36
C ILE A 112 -10.52 2.61 4.86
N SER A 113 -9.61 3.12 5.71
CA SER A 113 -9.93 3.41 7.11
C SER A 113 -11.06 4.43 7.24
N GLN A 114 -11.04 5.52 6.46
CA GLN A 114 -12.12 6.51 6.47
C GLN A 114 -13.49 5.94 6.07
N LEU A 115 -13.53 5.04 5.09
CA LEU A 115 -14.77 4.42 4.61
C LEU A 115 -15.31 3.34 5.54
N THR A 116 -14.43 2.61 6.23
CA THR A 116 -14.80 1.46 7.06
C THR A 116 -14.93 1.79 8.54
N GLY A 117 -14.27 2.85 9.01
CA GLY A 117 -14.09 3.14 10.43
C GLY A 117 -13.10 2.22 11.14
N ASP A 118 -12.37 1.36 10.42
CA ASP A 118 -11.32 0.50 10.96
C ASP A 118 -9.96 1.19 10.83
N ASP A 119 -9.44 1.73 11.94
CA ASP A 119 -8.21 2.51 11.97
C ASP A 119 -6.95 1.68 11.69
N LYS A 120 -7.04 0.34 11.66
CA LYS A 120 -5.84 -0.51 11.50
C LYS A 120 -5.06 -0.17 10.23
N TYR A 121 -5.75 0.14 9.13
CA TYR A 121 -5.10 0.44 7.85
C TYR A 121 -4.35 1.77 7.92
N PHE A 122 -5.00 2.81 8.41
CA PHE A 122 -4.37 4.12 8.64
C PHE A 122 -3.19 4.02 9.60
N ASP A 123 -3.37 3.35 10.75
CA ASP A 123 -2.32 3.15 11.75
C ASP A 123 -1.07 2.48 11.15
N ALA A 124 -1.25 1.55 10.20
CA ALA A 124 -0.14 0.88 9.54
C ALA A 124 0.74 1.83 8.72
N VAL A 125 0.12 2.69 7.92
CA VAL A 125 0.84 3.65 7.08
C VAL A 125 1.31 4.88 7.85
N GLN A 126 0.59 5.30 8.88
CA GLN A 126 0.98 6.42 9.74
C GLN A 126 2.33 6.15 10.44
N ARG A 127 2.56 4.91 10.92
CA ARG A 127 3.86 4.53 11.50
C ARG A 127 5.03 4.69 10.53
N ILE A 128 4.81 4.47 9.24
CA ILE A 128 5.82 4.69 8.20
C ILE A 128 6.01 6.19 8.00
N ALA A 129 4.92 6.96 7.92
CA ALA A 129 4.96 8.41 7.75
C ALA A 129 5.73 9.09 8.90
N ASP A 130 5.49 8.69 10.16
CA ASP A 130 6.21 9.21 11.33
C ASP A 130 7.73 8.98 11.23
N LYS A 131 8.14 7.84 10.67
CA LYS A 131 9.56 7.50 10.47
C LYS A 131 10.16 8.35 9.37
N PHE A 132 9.43 8.56 8.28
CA PHE A 132 9.85 9.48 7.22
C PHE A 132 10.00 10.90 7.74
N GLU A 133 9.00 11.44 8.44
CA GLU A 133 9.04 12.79 9.02
C GLU A 133 10.25 12.96 9.95
N LYS A 134 10.45 12.02 10.88
CA LYS A 134 11.55 12.08 11.86
C LYS A 134 12.93 12.09 11.19
N VAL A 135 13.10 11.34 10.11
CA VAL A 135 14.41 11.16 9.44
C VAL A 135 14.68 12.24 8.40
N GLN A 136 13.65 12.80 7.76
CA GLN A 136 13.78 13.77 6.66
C GLN A 136 14.77 14.94 6.90
N PRO A 137 14.80 15.61 8.07
CA PRO A 137 15.74 16.70 8.31
C PRO A 137 17.18 16.22 8.56
N HIS A 138 17.39 14.92 8.78
CA HIS A 138 18.64 14.30 9.18
C HIS A 138 19.25 13.38 8.12
N THR A 139 18.64 13.26 6.94
CA THR A 139 19.22 12.52 5.83
C THR A 139 20.49 13.20 5.31
N LYS A 140 21.28 12.47 4.51
CA LYS A 140 22.49 13.02 3.86
C LYS A 140 22.19 14.15 2.86
N LEU A 141 20.92 14.30 2.47
CA LEU A 141 20.39 15.44 1.71
C LEU A 141 19.06 15.91 2.35
N PRO A 142 19.11 16.84 3.31
CA PRO A 142 17.92 17.25 4.08
C PRO A 142 16.74 17.63 3.19
N GLY A 143 15.56 17.09 3.52
CA GLY A 143 14.34 17.25 2.71
C GLY A 143 14.10 16.11 1.71
N MET A 144 15.11 15.27 1.45
CA MET A 144 14.99 14.08 0.59
C MET A 144 15.28 12.80 1.36
N TRP A 145 14.50 11.76 1.11
CA TRP A 145 14.82 10.40 1.54
C TRP A 145 15.70 9.70 0.51
N PRO A 146 16.60 8.80 0.94
CA PRO A 146 17.32 7.96 0.02
C PRO A 146 16.36 7.05 -0.77
N THR A 147 16.74 6.70 -2.00
CA THR A 147 15.94 5.85 -2.89
C THR A 147 15.65 4.48 -2.30
N VAL A 148 16.56 3.98 -1.46
CA VAL A 148 16.50 2.66 -0.83
C VAL A 148 16.61 2.84 0.68
N VAL A 149 15.76 2.12 1.42
CA VAL A 149 15.71 2.13 2.88
C VAL A 149 15.75 0.72 3.46
N ASN A 150 16.02 0.63 4.76
CA ASN A 150 16.09 -0.62 5.50
C ASN A 150 14.93 -0.74 6.49
N THR A 151 13.91 -1.51 6.12
CA THR A 151 12.74 -1.76 6.99
C THR A 151 13.07 -2.68 8.16
N MET A 152 14.06 -3.56 8.05
CA MET A 152 14.48 -4.45 9.15
C MET A 152 15.11 -3.69 10.32
N ARG A 153 15.92 -2.68 10.03
CA ARG A 153 16.61 -1.86 11.04
C ARG A 153 15.90 -0.53 11.30
N GLU A 154 14.81 -0.27 10.60
CA GLU A 154 14.11 1.03 10.58
C GLU A 154 15.05 2.20 10.27
N ASP A 155 16.02 1.96 9.38
CA ASP A 155 17.00 2.95 8.94
C ASP A 155 16.60 3.49 7.57
N PHE A 156 16.06 4.71 7.59
CA PHE A 156 15.51 5.39 6.42
C PHE A 156 16.40 6.53 5.94
N GLY A 157 17.65 6.62 6.44
CA GLY A 157 18.51 7.79 6.23
C GLY A 157 19.96 7.49 5.84
N ASP A 158 20.45 6.26 5.99
CA ASP A 158 21.87 5.95 5.78
C ASP A 158 22.29 5.73 4.32
N ASP A 159 21.38 5.54 3.36
CA ASP A 159 21.79 5.43 1.96
C ASP A 159 22.17 6.82 1.36
N THR A 160 22.94 6.80 0.28
CA THR A 160 23.51 7.96 -0.42
C THR A 160 22.91 8.20 -1.81
N GLY A 161 22.10 7.26 -2.31
CA GLY A 161 21.36 7.43 -3.57
C GLY A 161 20.10 8.27 -3.36
N PHE A 162 19.96 9.38 -4.10
CA PHE A 162 18.77 10.24 -4.07
C PHE A 162 18.24 10.45 -5.49
N THR A 163 16.92 10.37 -5.65
CA THR A 163 16.24 10.69 -6.91
C THR A 163 14.83 11.20 -6.61
N SER A 164 14.23 11.93 -7.56
CA SER A 164 12.81 12.27 -7.59
C SER A 164 12.08 11.59 -8.75
N SER A 165 12.78 10.70 -9.47
CA SER A 165 12.24 9.90 -10.59
C SER A 165 11.81 8.53 -10.10
N ALA A 166 11.64 7.57 -11.02
CA ALA A 166 11.35 6.18 -10.72
C ALA A 166 12.12 5.67 -9.49
N MET A 167 11.43 4.89 -8.67
CA MET A 167 11.86 4.36 -7.35
C MET A 167 11.66 5.29 -6.15
N ALA A 168 11.48 6.60 -6.37
CA ALA A 168 11.23 7.57 -5.30
C ALA A 168 10.17 8.62 -5.64
N ASP A 169 9.77 8.77 -6.90
CA ASP A 169 8.76 9.72 -7.38
C ASP A 169 7.51 9.77 -6.51
N SER A 170 6.85 8.63 -6.32
CA SER A 170 5.51 8.56 -5.75
C SER A 170 5.46 8.78 -4.24
N VAL A 171 6.57 8.62 -3.50
CA VAL A 171 6.60 9.07 -2.09
C VAL A 171 6.49 10.59 -2.00
N TYR A 172 7.14 11.33 -2.90
CA TYR A 172 7.02 12.79 -2.95
C TYR A 172 5.68 13.24 -3.52
N GLU A 173 5.07 12.44 -4.39
CA GLU A 173 3.71 12.68 -4.91
C GLU A 173 2.64 12.51 -3.82
N TYR A 174 2.77 11.51 -2.95
CA TYR A 174 1.73 11.15 -1.98
C TYR A 174 1.70 12.10 -0.79
N LEU A 175 2.84 12.61 -0.32
CA LEU A 175 2.89 13.52 0.83
C LEU A 175 1.89 14.68 0.76
N PRO A 176 1.85 15.52 -0.31
CA PRO A 176 0.88 16.60 -0.38
C PRO A 176 -0.56 16.15 -0.65
N LYS A 177 -0.82 14.87 -0.94
CA LYS A 177 -2.17 14.33 -1.18
C LYS A 177 -2.83 13.80 0.09
N VAL A 178 -2.05 13.49 1.11
CA VAL A 178 -2.54 12.93 2.38
C VAL A 178 -2.46 13.97 3.52
N LEU A 179 -1.73 15.08 3.31
CA LEU A 179 -1.69 16.26 4.20
C LEU A 179 -2.91 17.17 4.04
#